data_AF-A0A164ILY4-F1
#
_entry.id   AF-A0A164ILY4-F1
#
_cell.length_a   1.000
_cell.length_b   1.000
_cell.length_c   1.000
_cell.angle_alpha   90.00
_cell.angle_beta   90.00
_cell.angle_gamma   90.00
#
_symmetry.space_group_name_H-M   'P 1'
#
loop_
_entity.id
_entity.type
_entity.pdbx_description
1 polymer ?
#
loop_
_entity_poly.entity_id
_entity_poly.type
_entity_poly.pdbx_seq_one_letter_code
_entity_poly.pdbx_strand_id
1 'polypeptide(L)'
;FSREDKKSIPPFKGKSTDKLITEWLKGAEHVARNNDWDDNQKLRFFSDRLKGEALEWHGEYSEEQGEELNYGDWREAIIERFQDAFDLATLKKKLLKLKQKPEENCRAFVS
;
A
#
# COMPACT_ATOMS: atom_id res chain seq x y z
N PHE A 1 -13.06 -23.73 0.39
CA PHE A 1 -11.94 -22.77 0.49
C PHE A 1 -11.70 -22.47 1.96
N SER A 2 -10.56 -22.91 2.52
CA SER A 2 -10.29 -22.78 3.96
C SER A 2 -10.01 -21.33 4.32
N ARG A 3 -10.50 -20.88 5.49
CA ARG A 3 -10.22 -19.55 6.06
C ARG A 3 -8.73 -19.34 6.41
N GLU A 4 -7.89 -20.35 6.20
CA GLU A 4 -6.49 -20.38 6.64
C GLU A 4 -5.54 -19.65 5.68
N ASP A 5 -5.77 -19.70 4.37
CA ASP A 5 -4.82 -19.14 3.39
C ASP A 5 -4.74 -17.60 3.47
N LYS A 6 -5.86 -16.94 3.78
CA LYS A 6 -5.88 -15.48 4.00
C LYS A 6 -5.12 -15.02 5.25
N LYS A 7 -4.83 -15.92 6.21
CA LYS A 7 -4.05 -15.57 7.41
C LYS A 7 -2.59 -15.30 7.09
N SER A 8 -2.09 -15.80 5.95
CA SER A 8 -0.72 -15.55 5.48
C SER A 8 -0.49 -14.10 5.03
N ILE A 9 -1.56 -13.39 4.67
CA ILE A 9 -1.50 -11.96 4.30
C ILE A 9 -1.43 -11.14 5.60
N PRO A 10 -0.37 -10.35 5.84
CA PRO A 10 -0.30 -9.50 7.03
C PRO A 10 -1.36 -8.39 6.99
N PRO A 11 -1.79 -7.81 8.12
CA PRO A 11 -2.70 -6.68 8.10
C PRO A 11 -2.00 -5.42 7.54
N PHE A 12 -2.74 -4.55 6.86
CA PHE A 12 -2.28 -3.25 6.37
C PHE A 12 -3.07 -2.13 7.04
N LYS A 13 -2.40 -1.15 7.67
CA LYS A 13 -3.06 -0.08 8.44
C LYS A 13 -3.11 1.26 7.70
N GLY A 14 -2.34 1.42 6.62
CA GLY A 14 -2.23 2.68 5.89
C GLY A 14 -1.24 3.68 6.51
N LYS A 15 -0.33 3.24 7.40
CA LYS A 15 0.61 4.14 8.09
C LYS A 15 2.00 4.10 7.47
N SER A 16 2.77 5.18 7.62
CA SER A 16 4.17 5.27 7.15
C SER A 16 5.13 4.26 7.80
N THR A 17 4.72 3.63 8.91
CA THR A 17 5.47 2.55 9.57
C THR A 17 5.14 1.16 9.01
N ASP A 18 4.10 1.02 8.20
CA ASP A 18 3.75 -0.24 7.56
C ASP A 18 4.73 -0.53 6.40
N LYS A 19 4.68 -1.76 5.88
CA LYS A 19 5.29 -2.05 4.58
C LYS A 19 4.65 -1.17 3.51
N LEU A 20 5.43 -0.81 2.49
CA LEU A 20 4.91 -0.18 1.26
C LEU A 20 3.66 -0.91 0.77
N ILE A 21 2.61 -0.16 0.40
CA ILE A 21 1.37 -0.73 -0.12
C ILE A 21 1.63 -1.63 -1.34
N THR A 22 2.57 -1.24 -2.20
CA THR A 22 3.00 -2.03 -3.36
C THR A 22 3.65 -3.37 -2.96
N GLU A 23 4.48 -3.39 -1.93
CA GLU A 23 5.08 -4.64 -1.40
C GLU A 23 4.05 -5.51 -0.68
N TRP A 24 3.10 -4.88 0.02
CA TRP A 24 1.98 -5.59 0.63
C TRP A 24 1.10 -6.26 -0.42
N LEU A 25 0.69 -5.53 -1.46
CA LEU A 25 -0.09 -6.05 -2.59
C LEU A 25 0.65 -7.16 -3.31
N LYS A 26 1.95 -7.01 -3.59
CA LYS A 26 2.75 -8.07 -4.22
C LYS A 26 2.72 -9.38 -3.44
N GLY A 27 2.83 -9.31 -2.11
CA GLY A 27 2.70 -10.48 -1.22
C GLY A 27 1.29 -11.08 -1.24
N ALA A 28 0.26 -10.24 -1.15
CA ALA A 28 -1.14 -10.66 -1.17
C ALA A 28 -1.52 -11.29 -2.53
N GLU A 29 -1.10 -10.71 -3.64
CA GLU A 29 -1.30 -11.21 -5.01
C GLU A 29 -0.54 -12.52 -5.26
N HIS A 30 0.60 -12.73 -4.61
CA HIS A 30 1.29 -14.02 -4.64
C HIS A 30 0.46 -15.11 -3.97
N VAL A 31 -0.10 -14.84 -2.79
CA VAL A 31 -1.02 -15.76 -2.10
C VAL A 31 -2.26 -16.02 -2.95
N ALA A 32 -2.87 -14.99 -3.50
CA ALA A 32 -4.04 -15.09 -4.37
C ALA A 32 -3.78 -16.00 -5.59
N ARG A 33 -2.64 -15.81 -6.26
CA ARG A 33 -2.22 -16.62 -7.41
C ARG A 33 -2.04 -18.10 -7.04
N ASN A 34 -1.40 -18.38 -5.90
CA ASN A 34 -1.17 -19.77 -5.46
C ASN A 34 -2.46 -20.50 -5.07
N ASN A 35 -3.57 -19.77 -4.92
CA ASN A 35 -4.87 -20.30 -4.54
C ASN A 35 -5.95 -20.07 -5.62
N ASP A 36 -5.54 -19.67 -6.83
CA ASP A 36 -6.42 -19.41 -7.97
C ASP A 36 -7.58 -18.46 -7.66
N TRP A 37 -7.31 -17.40 -6.88
CA TRP A 37 -8.35 -16.44 -6.51
C TRP A 37 -8.78 -15.57 -7.69
N ASP A 38 -10.09 -15.47 -7.90
CA ASP A 38 -10.69 -14.50 -8.81
C ASP A 38 -10.66 -13.08 -8.21
N ASP A 39 -10.99 -12.08 -9.02
CA ASP A 39 -10.91 -10.67 -8.62
C ASP A 39 -11.91 -10.30 -7.51
N ASN A 40 -13.09 -10.92 -7.48
CA ASN A 40 -14.06 -10.72 -6.40
C ASN A 40 -13.53 -11.31 -5.08
N GLN A 41 -12.86 -12.46 -5.14
CA GLN A 41 -12.19 -13.07 -4.01
C GLN A 41 -11.01 -12.23 -3.53
N LYS A 42 -10.17 -11.71 -4.44
CA LYS A 42 -9.06 -10.79 -4.08
C LYS A 42 -9.59 -9.56 -3.36
N LEU A 43 -10.58 -8.88 -3.95
CA LEU A 43 -11.17 -7.67 -3.37
C LEU A 43 -11.68 -7.94 -1.95
N ARG A 44 -12.50 -8.98 -1.77
CA ARG A 44 -13.05 -9.38 -0.46
C ARG A 44 -11.95 -9.78 0.54
N PHE A 45 -10.97 -10.57 0.12
CA PHE A 45 -9.96 -11.10 1.03
C PHE A 45 -8.88 -10.09 1.37
N PHE A 46 -8.57 -9.16 0.47
CA PHE A 46 -7.60 -8.11 0.73
C PHE A 46 -8.22 -7.04 1.64
N SER A 47 -9.49 -6.66 1.40
CA SER A 47 -10.21 -5.73 2.28
C SER A 47 -10.33 -6.24 3.73
N ASP A 48 -10.58 -7.54 3.92
CA ASP A 48 -10.59 -8.21 5.23
C ASP A 48 -9.30 -7.99 6.06
N ARG A 49 -8.17 -7.78 5.36
CA ARG A 49 -6.85 -7.59 5.97
C ARG A 49 -6.51 -6.11 6.19
N LEU A 50 -7.33 -5.19 5.70
CA LEU A 50 -7.21 -3.77 6.03
C LEU A 50 -7.62 -3.52 7.48
N LYS A 51 -6.96 -2.52 8.09
CA LYS A 51 -7.20 -2.04 9.45
C LYS A 51 -6.96 -0.52 9.49
N GLY A 52 -7.40 0.15 10.55
CA GLY A 52 -7.13 1.58 10.74
C GLY A 52 -7.53 2.43 9.54
N GLU A 53 -6.69 3.40 9.18
CA GLU A 53 -6.93 4.36 8.10
C GLU A 53 -7.21 3.67 6.75
N ALA A 54 -6.52 2.56 6.46
CA ALA A 54 -6.77 1.81 5.23
C ALA A 54 -8.17 1.18 5.18
N LEU A 55 -8.69 0.71 6.32
CA LEU A 55 -10.04 0.15 6.38
C LEU A 55 -11.12 1.23 6.32
N GLU A 56 -10.88 2.36 6.98
CA GLU A 56 -11.77 3.54 6.91
C GLU A 56 -11.90 4.03 5.47
N TRP A 57 -10.77 4.26 4.79
CA TRP A 57 -10.74 4.62 3.37
C TRP A 57 -11.46 3.61 2.47
N HIS A 58 -11.25 2.31 2.70
CA HIS A 58 -11.92 1.28 1.90
C HIS A 58 -13.45 1.34 2.05
N GLY A 59 -13.95 1.61 3.27
CA GLY A 59 -15.37 1.77 3.50
C GLY A 59 -15.98 2.91 2.69
N GLU A 60 -15.33 4.08 2.72
CA GLU A 60 -15.74 5.26 1.95
C GLU A 60 -15.68 5.00 0.44
N TYR A 61 -14.57 4.44 -0.04
CA TYR A 61 -14.39 4.13 -1.46
C TYR A 61 -15.41 3.10 -1.95
N SER A 62 -15.68 2.05 -1.18
CA SER A 62 -16.67 1.04 -1.56
C SER A 62 -18.11 1.56 -1.56
N GLU A 63 -18.44 2.50 -0.68
CA GLU A 63 -19.73 3.18 -0.71
C GLU A 63 -19.87 4.09 -1.95
N GLU A 64 -18.79 4.80 -2.31
CA GLU A 64 -18.75 5.66 -3.50
C GLU A 64 -18.88 4.85 -4.81
N GLN A 65 -18.14 3.75 -4.96
CA GLN A 65 -18.15 2.94 -6.18
C GLN A 65 -19.40 2.06 -6.32
N GLY A 66 -20.03 1.65 -5.20
CA GLY A 66 -21.24 0.83 -5.22
C GLY A 66 -21.08 -0.47 -6.02
N GLU A 67 -21.94 -0.66 -7.02
CA GLU A 67 -21.94 -1.87 -7.88
C GLU A 67 -20.79 -1.91 -8.90
N GLU A 68 -20.12 -0.78 -9.15
CA GLU A 68 -18.99 -0.68 -10.09
C GLU A 68 -17.65 -1.08 -9.46
N LEU A 69 -17.65 -1.34 -8.15
CA LEU A 69 -16.45 -1.73 -7.40
C LEU A 69 -15.83 -3.01 -7.97
N ASN A 70 -14.63 -2.87 -8.53
CA ASN A 70 -13.85 -3.99 -9.05
C ASN A 70 -12.41 -3.93 -8.54
N TYR A 71 -11.70 -5.06 -8.64
CA TYR A 71 -10.34 -5.18 -8.12
C TYR A 71 -9.32 -4.27 -8.82
N GLY A 72 -9.48 -4.04 -10.13
CA GLY A 72 -8.55 -3.24 -10.91
C GLY A 72 -8.49 -1.80 -10.41
N ASP A 73 -9.63 -1.13 -10.42
CA ASP A 73 -9.74 0.27 -9.99
C ASP A 73 -9.42 0.42 -8.49
N TRP A 74 -9.90 -0.51 -7.67
CA TRP A 74 -9.59 -0.53 -6.24
C TRP A 74 -8.09 -0.64 -5.96
N ARG A 75 -7.37 -1.47 -6.74
CA ARG A 75 -5.92 -1.67 -6.61
C ARG A 75 -5.15 -0.40 -6.97
N GLU A 76 -5.56 0.31 -8.01
CA GLU A 76 -4.93 1.58 -8.38
C GLU A 76 -5.21 2.65 -7.32
N ALA A 77 -6.46 2.78 -6.88
CA ALA A 77 -6.87 3.78 -5.90
C ALA A 77 -6.19 3.58 -4.52
N ILE A 78 -6.05 2.33 -4.04
CA ILE A 78 -5.36 2.07 -2.76
C ILE A 78 -3.86 2.36 -2.84
N ILE A 79 -3.24 2.14 -4.01
CA ILE A 79 -1.84 2.53 -4.22
C ILE A 79 -1.74 4.04 -4.18
N GLU A 80 -2.52 4.76 -4.97
CA GLU A 80 -2.53 6.23 -5.00
C GLU A 80 -2.70 6.82 -3.60
N ARG A 81 -3.67 6.31 -2.83
CA ARG A 81 -3.97 6.82 -1.48
C ARG A 81 -2.84 6.66 -0.47
N PHE A 82 -2.08 5.56 -0.55
CA PHE A 82 -1.13 5.15 0.50
C PHE A 82 0.34 5.10 0.07
N GLN A 83 0.65 5.28 -1.22
CA GLN A 83 2.02 5.36 -1.73
C GLN A 83 2.72 6.64 -1.23
N ASP A 84 2.03 7.79 -1.32
CA ASP A 84 2.60 9.11 -1.04
C ASP A 84 3.02 9.32 0.42
N ALA A 85 2.27 8.77 1.38
CA ALA A 85 2.56 8.93 2.80
C ALA A 85 3.89 8.26 3.20
N PHE A 86 4.24 7.15 2.56
CA PHE A 86 5.51 6.46 2.76
C PHE A 86 6.65 7.14 2.00
N ASP A 87 6.41 7.54 0.75
CA ASP A 87 7.41 8.20 -0.09
C ASP A 87 7.82 9.55 0.48
N LEU A 88 6.86 10.35 0.99
CA LEU A 88 7.16 11.60 1.68
C LEU A 88 7.99 11.39 2.96
N ALA A 89 7.68 10.37 3.76
CA ALA A 89 8.44 10.05 4.97
C ALA A 89 9.88 9.59 4.63
N THR A 90 10.02 8.80 3.56
CA THR A 90 11.33 8.34 3.06
C THR A 90 12.15 9.49 2.49
N LEU A 91 11.53 10.38 1.69
CA LEU A 91 12.14 11.61 1.18
C LEU A 91 12.60 12.51 2.32
N LYS A 92 11.75 12.78 3.32
CA LYS A 92 12.12 13.55 4.52
C LYS A 92 13.32 12.93 5.25
N LYS A 93 13.33 11.60 5.43
CA LYS A 93 14.45 10.91 6.10
C LYS A 93 15.75 10.96 5.29
N LYS A 94 15.67 10.86 3.95
CA LYS A 94 16.83 11.03 3.06
C LYS A 94 17.35 12.47 3.13
N LEU A 95 16.46 13.46 3.05
CA LEU A 95 16.80 14.88 3.15
C LEU A 95 17.51 15.23 4.47
N LEU A 96 17.01 14.71 5.61
CA LEU A 96 17.64 14.92 6.91
C LEU A 96 19.03 14.28 7.05
N LYS A 97 19.32 13.27 6.23
CA LYS A 97 20.63 12.59 6.18
C LYS A 97 21.58 13.20 5.15
N LEU A 98 21.06 13.99 4.20
CA LEU A 98 21.89 14.74 3.28
C LEU A 98 22.65 15.80 4.09
N LYS A 99 23.97 15.68 4.10
CA LYS A 99 24.88 16.71 4.59
C LYS A 99 25.88 16.99 3.49
N GLN A 100 26.15 18.27 3.27
CA GLN A 100 27.21 18.70 2.37
C GLN A 100 28.52 18.10 2.85
N LYS A 101 29.25 17.43 1.95
CA LYS A 101 30.59 16.93 2.29
C LYS A 101 31.57 18.10 2.39
N PRO A 102 32.62 18.01 3.22
CA PRO A 102 33.61 19.08 3.37
C PRO A 102 34.25 19.52 2.05
N GLU A 103 34.34 18.61 1.08
CA GLU A 103 34.97 18.84 -0.22
C GLU A 103 33.99 19.31 -1.31
N GLU A 104 32.69 19.30 -1.02
CA GLU A 104 31.61 19.56 -1.98
C GLU A 104 31.21 21.04 -1.91
N ASN A 105 31.24 21.76 -3.04
CA ASN A 105 30.84 23.16 -3.05
C ASN A 105 29.30 23.31 -2.95
N CYS A 106 28.83 24.46 -2.47
CA CYS A 106 27.40 24.67 -2.22
C CYS A 106 26.56 24.47 -3.47
N ARG A 107 27.02 24.92 -4.65
CA ARG A 107 26.28 24.77 -5.92
C ARG A 107 26.12 23.30 -6.32
N ALA A 108 27.12 22.47 -6.05
CA ALA A 108 27.08 21.03 -6.30
C ALA A 108 26.16 20.29 -5.31
N PHE A 109 26.00 20.81 -4.08
CA PHE A 109 25.14 20.21 -3.07
C PHE A 109 23.64 20.52 -3.24
N VAL A 110 23.29 21.69 -3.81
CA VAL A 110 21.88 22.10 -4.07
C VAL A 110 21.40 21.92 -5.52
N SER A 111 22.24 21.42 -6.43
CA SER A 111 21.82 21.04 -7.80
C SER A 111 21.22 19.64 -7.83
#